data_AF-A0A7N1A7T0-F1
#
_entry.id   AF-A0A7N1A7T0-F1
#
_cell.length_a   1.000
_cell.length_b   1.000
_cell.length_c   1.000
_cell.angle_alpha   90.00
_cell.angle_beta   90.00
_cell.angle_gamma   90.00
#
_symmetry.space_group_name_H-M   'P 1'
#
loop_
_entity.id
_entity.type
_entity.pdbx_description
1 polymer ?
#
loop_
_entity_poly.entity_id
_entity_poly.type
_entity_poly.pdbx_seq_one_letter_code
_entity_poly.pdbx_strand_id
1 'polypeptide(L)'
;MANRTVLVDNNTWNNTHIATVGTAMSSPEKAAWEIFHSLDVKYVLVVFGGLVGYPSDDINKFLWMVRIGGGVFPHIKEPDYLRDGQYRIDSEATPTMLNSLMYKLCYYRFVETDGKGYDRVRRTEIGKKYFKLTHFEEVFTTHHWMVRLYKLKPPKNRVRGKTKKSKAKAKTATTKKTGPKKNPWQ
;
A
#
# COMPACT_ATOMS: atom_id res chain seq x y z
N MET A 1 -4.25 -10.61 -25.51
CA MET A 1 -3.08 -11.23 -24.82
C MET A 1 -1.88 -10.29 -24.94
N ALA A 2 -1.02 -10.21 -23.92
CA ALA A 2 -0.03 -9.12 -23.78
C ALA A 2 1.41 -9.44 -24.27
N ASN A 3 1.76 -10.71 -24.53
CA ASN A 3 3.11 -11.15 -24.89
C ASN A 3 4.21 -10.52 -24.01
N ARG A 4 4.16 -10.79 -22.70
CA ARG A 4 5.10 -10.31 -21.68
C ARG A 4 5.45 -11.43 -20.72
N THR A 5 6.62 -11.34 -20.09
CA THR A 5 7.03 -12.24 -19.01
C THR A 5 6.06 -12.12 -17.83
N VAL A 6 5.57 -13.25 -17.34
CA VAL A 6 4.72 -13.36 -16.16
C VAL A 6 5.47 -14.12 -15.06
N LEU A 7 5.26 -13.75 -13.80
CA LEU A 7 5.88 -14.46 -12.68
C LEU A 7 5.17 -15.79 -12.40
N VAL A 8 3.87 -15.74 -12.15
CA VAL A 8 3.06 -16.94 -11.94
C VAL A 8 2.37 -17.26 -13.25
N ASP A 9 2.67 -18.44 -13.77
CA ASP A 9 1.97 -19.03 -14.91
C ASP A 9 0.83 -19.93 -14.42
N ASN A 10 0.02 -20.43 -15.36
CA ASN A 10 -1.08 -21.34 -15.04
C ASN A 10 -0.60 -22.77 -14.74
N ASN A 11 0.71 -22.99 -14.62
CA ASN A 11 1.31 -24.28 -14.34
C ASN A 11 1.67 -24.31 -12.85
N THR A 12 0.84 -24.93 -12.02
CA THR A 12 0.95 -24.86 -10.55
C THR A 12 2.05 -25.78 -9.98
N TRP A 13 3.25 -25.75 -10.55
CA TRP A 13 4.34 -26.67 -10.20
C TRP A 13 5.16 -26.22 -8.98
N ASN A 14 5.23 -24.91 -8.71
CA ASN A 14 5.95 -24.34 -7.57
C ASN A 14 5.02 -23.54 -6.65
N ASN A 15 4.50 -24.21 -5.62
CA ASN A 15 3.56 -23.62 -4.66
C ASN A 15 4.16 -22.45 -3.86
N THR A 16 5.45 -22.48 -3.56
CA THR A 16 6.14 -21.40 -2.83
C THR A 16 6.16 -20.10 -3.63
N HIS A 17 6.33 -20.19 -4.95
CA HIS A 17 6.31 -19.01 -5.81
C HIS A 17 4.91 -18.37 -5.84
N ILE A 18 3.87 -19.19 -6.00
CA ILE A 18 2.47 -18.75 -5.99
C ILE A 18 2.12 -18.14 -4.61
N ALA A 19 2.58 -18.77 -3.53
CA ALA A 19 2.38 -18.27 -2.16
C ALA A 19 3.08 -16.94 -1.91
N THR A 20 4.24 -16.70 -2.53
CA THR A 20 4.94 -15.41 -2.43
C THR A 20 4.11 -14.29 -3.07
N VAL A 21 3.52 -14.54 -4.25
CA VAL A 21 2.62 -13.58 -4.91
C VAL A 21 1.33 -13.40 -4.11
N GLY A 22 0.72 -14.48 -3.62
CA GLY A 22 -0.46 -14.42 -2.75
C GLY A 22 -0.22 -13.58 -1.49
N THR A 23 0.95 -13.76 -0.87
CA THR A 23 1.41 -12.99 0.30
C THR A 23 1.62 -11.52 -0.03
N ALA A 24 2.22 -11.20 -1.18
CA ALA A 24 2.36 -9.81 -1.61
C ALA A 24 1.00 -9.14 -1.80
N MET A 25 0.05 -9.82 -2.47
CA MET A 25 -1.28 -9.27 -2.71
C MET A 25 -2.11 -9.11 -1.43
N SER A 26 -1.89 -9.97 -0.43
CA SER A 26 -2.59 -9.92 0.85
C SER A 26 -1.95 -8.97 1.88
N SER A 27 -0.69 -8.57 1.67
CA SER A 27 0.08 -7.71 2.57
C SER A 27 -0.26 -6.22 2.43
N PRO A 28 0.09 -5.39 3.43
CA PRO A 28 0.08 -3.94 3.28
C PRO A 28 1.02 -3.48 2.16
N GLU A 29 0.64 -2.38 1.51
CA GLU A 29 1.32 -1.83 0.32
C GLU A 29 2.86 -1.77 0.40
N LYS A 30 3.43 -1.37 1.55
CA LYS A 30 4.89 -1.28 1.71
C LYS A 30 5.57 -2.65 1.65
N ALA A 31 5.05 -3.63 2.41
CA ALA A 31 5.59 -4.98 2.45
C ALA A 31 5.41 -5.67 1.08
N ALA A 32 4.25 -5.47 0.46
CA ALA A 32 3.99 -5.96 -0.88
C ALA A 32 4.95 -5.38 -1.92
N TRP A 33 5.27 -4.08 -1.82
CA TRP A 33 6.27 -3.45 -2.69
C TRP A 33 7.67 -4.03 -2.48
N GLU A 34 8.08 -4.31 -1.24
CA GLU A 34 9.39 -4.94 -0.96
C GLU A 34 9.49 -6.34 -1.60
N ILE A 35 8.43 -7.15 -1.52
CA ILE A 35 8.37 -8.48 -2.14
C ILE A 35 8.41 -8.36 -3.67
N PHE A 36 7.57 -7.52 -4.27
CA PHE A 36 7.56 -7.37 -5.72
C PHE A 36 8.84 -6.74 -6.26
N HIS A 37 9.49 -5.86 -5.50
CA HIS A 37 10.77 -5.30 -5.87
C HIS A 37 11.88 -6.36 -5.84
N SER A 38 11.90 -7.27 -4.85
CA SER A 38 12.89 -8.36 -4.79
C SER A 38 12.71 -9.38 -5.91
N LEU A 39 11.49 -9.53 -6.43
CA LEU A 39 11.16 -10.36 -7.59
C LEU A 39 11.32 -9.64 -8.95
N ASP A 40 11.89 -8.43 -8.95
CA ASP A 40 12.07 -7.57 -10.13
C ASP A 40 10.77 -7.26 -10.93
N VAL A 41 9.62 -7.26 -10.25
CA VAL A 41 8.33 -6.94 -10.88
C VAL A 41 8.28 -5.47 -11.26
N LYS A 42 7.84 -5.21 -12.49
CA LYS A 42 7.62 -3.83 -12.97
C LYS A 42 6.15 -3.43 -12.97
N TYR A 43 5.25 -4.37 -13.26
CA TYR A 43 3.83 -4.12 -13.40
C TYR A 43 3.00 -5.16 -12.63
N VAL A 44 1.87 -4.70 -12.09
CA VAL A 44 0.85 -5.54 -11.44
C VAL A 44 -0.47 -5.31 -12.18
N LEU A 45 -1.07 -6.39 -12.66
CA LEU A 45 -2.38 -6.38 -13.28
C LEU A 45 -3.40 -6.95 -12.28
N VAL A 46 -4.54 -6.28 -12.13
CA VAL A 46 -5.68 -6.78 -11.37
C VAL A 46 -6.95 -6.74 -12.21
N VAL A 47 -7.80 -7.75 -12.03
CA VAL A 47 -9.14 -7.83 -12.61
C VAL A 47 -10.15 -7.35 -11.57
N PHE A 48 -10.91 -6.31 -11.91
CA PHE A 48 -11.87 -5.68 -11.03
C PHE A 48 -13.26 -5.64 -11.68
N GLY A 49 -14.23 -6.32 -11.09
CA GLY A 49 -15.57 -6.45 -11.67
C GLY A 49 -16.60 -5.50 -11.07
N GLY A 50 -16.24 -4.71 -10.06
CA GLY A 50 -17.22 -3.99 -9.23
C GLY A 50 -18.03 -2.92 -9.98
N LEU A 51 -17.50 -2.34 -11.07
CA LEU A 51 -18.22 -1.35 -11.86
C LEU A 51 -19.27 -1.98 -12.79
N VAL A 52 -18.94 -3.12 -13.41
CA VAL A 52 -19.82 -3.79 -14.40
C VAL A 52 -20.68 -4.89 -13.79
N GLY A 53 -20.35 -5.35 -12.59
CA GLY A 53 -20.99 -6.51 -11.97
C GLY A 53 -20.41 -7.84 -12.46
N TYR A 54 -19.11 -7.91 -12.78
CA TYR A 54 -18.45 -9.15 -13.21
C TYR A 54 -17.94 -9.95 -11.99
N PRO A 55 -18.56 -11.09 -11.62
CA PRO A 55 -18.26 -11.76 -10.36
C PRO A 55 -16.96 -12.57 -10.36
N SER A 56 -16.35 -12.85 -11.51
CA SER A 56 -15.10 -13.63 -11.57
C SER A 56 -13.85 -12.74 -11.44
N ASP A 57 -13.94 -11.71 -10.60
CA ASP A 57 -12.88 -10.74 -10.31
C ASP A 57 -11.90 -11.21 -9.22
N ASP A 58 -10.79 -10.48 -9.06
CA ASP A 58 -9.72 -10.88 -8.14
C ASP A 58 -10.11 -10.68 -6.67
N ILE A 59 -11.07 -9.82 -6.37
CA ILE A 59 -11.57 -9.66 -4.99
C ILE A 59 -12.38 -10.91 -4.58
N ASN A 60 -13.20 -11.51 -5.46
CA ASN A 60 -13.91 -12.74 -5.11
C ASN A 60 -12.97 -13.94 -4.95
N LYS A 61 -11.83 -13.91 -5.62
CA LYS A 61 -10.80 -14.95 -5.51
C LYS A 61 -9.77 -14.65 -4.42
N PHE A 62 -9.88 -13.52 -3.73
CA PHE A 62 -8.83 -13.02 -2.83
C PHE A 62 -8.57 -13.94 -1.63
N LEU A 63 -9.60 -14.54 -1.03
CA LEU A 63 -9.42 -15.47 0.08
C LEU A 63 -8.59 -16.69 -0.31
N TRP A 64 -8.64 -17.13 -1.58
CA TRP A 64 -7.74 -18.18 -2.06
C TRP A 64 -6.28 -17.72 -2.04
N MET A 65 -6.00 -16.48 -2.43
CA MET A 65 -4.65 -15.90 -2.35
C MET A 65 -4.14 -15.84 -0.91
N VAL A 66 -5.01 -15.45 0.03
CA VAL A 66 -4.71 -15.42 1.47
C VAL A 66 -4.40 -16.81 2.00
N ARG A 67 -5.20 -17.82 1.66
CA ARG A 67 -4.98 -19.22 2.09
C ARG A 67 -3.69 -19.80 1.53
N ILE A 68 -3.41 -19.58 0.24
CA ILE A 68 -2.17 -20.07 -0.41
C ILE A 68 -0.95 -19.37 0.21
N GLY A 69 -1.00 -18.05 0.40
CA GLY A 69 0.06 -17.30 1.07
C GLY A 69 0.30 -17.76 2.51
N GLY A 70 -0.78 -17.85 3.31
CA GLY A 70 -0.74 -18.26 4.71
C GLY A 70 -0.29 -19.71 4.92
N GLY A 71 -0.50 -20.60 3.93
CA GLY A 71 -0.03 -21.98 3.97
C GLY A 71 1.50 -22.11 3.96
N VAL A 72 2.21 -21.15 3.38
CA VAL A 72 3.69 -21.11 3.35
C VAL A 72 4.25 -20.08 4.33
N PHE A 73 3.55 -18.96 4.51
CA PHE A 73 3.98 -17.83 5.33
C PHE A 73 2.99 -17.58 6.48
N PRO A 74 3.24 -18.11 7.70
CA PRO A 74 2.25 -18.14 8.80
C PRO A 74 1.84 -16.79 9.38
N HIS A 75 2.50 -15.70 8.97
CA HIS A 75 2.16 -14.35 9.39
C HIS A 75 0.89 -13.80 8.71
N ILE A 76 0.48 -14.41 7.58
CA ILE A 76 -0.79 -14.14 6.92
C ILE A 76 -1.81 -15.16 7.44
N LYS A 77 -2.89 -14.69 8.07
CA LYS A 77 -3.93 -15.54 8.64
C LYS A 77 -5.28 -15.16 8.07
N GLU A 78 -6.01 -16.12 7.53
CA GLU A 78 -7.35 -15.90 6.97
C GLU A 78 -8.32 -15.20 7.94
N PRO A 79 -8.40 -15.56 9.23
CA PRO A 79 -9.30 -14.88 10.17
C PRO A 79 -9.08 -13.37 10.26
N ASP A 80 -7.86 -12.87 10.00
CA ASP A 80 -7.56 -11.43 10.07
C ASP A 80 -8.28 -10.63 8.96
N TYR A 81 -8.72 -11.31 7.89
CA TYR A 81 -9.46 -10.71 6.76
C TYR A 81 -10.98 -10.85 6.89
N LEU A 82 -11.45 -11.57 7.91
CA LEU A 82 -12.87 -11.84 8.13
C LEU A 82 -13.37 -11.06 9.35
N ARG A 83 -14.54 -10.44 9.22
CA ARG A 83 -15.24 -9.83 10.35
C ARG A 83 -16.29 -10.81 10.84
N ASP A 84 -16.11 -11.36 12.04
CA ASP A 84 -17.04 -12.34 12.62
C ASP A 84 -17.31 -13.53 11.69
N GLY A 85 -16.26 -13.99 10.98
CA GLY A 85 -16.32 -15.05 9.97
C GLY A 85 -16.88 -14.62 8.60
N GLN A 86 -17.35 -13.38 8.45
CA GLN A 86 -17.86 -12.86 7.18
C GLN A 86 -16.77 -12.12 6.39
N TYR A 87 -16.73 -12.40 5.09
CA TYR A 87 -15.89 -11.67 4.15
C TYR A 87 -16.58 -10.38 3.70
N ARG A 88 -16.02 -9.23 4.08
CA ARG A 88 -16.62 -7.90 3.87
C ARG A 88 -15.65 -6.95 3.20
N ILE A 89 -16.20 -5.98 2.46
CA ILE A 89 -15.45 -4.88 1.81
C ILE A 89 -15.99 -3.48 2.14
N ASP A 90 -17.05 -3.45 2.94
CA ASP A 90 -17.72 -2.25 3.45
C ASP A 90 -16.95 -1.65 4.63
N SER A 91 -17.55 -0.66 5.29
CA SER A 91 -16.95 0.03 6.45
C SER A 91 -16.71 -0.87 7.66
N GLU A 92 -17.37 -2.02 7.73
CA GLU A 92 -17.23 -3.00 8.82
C GLU A 92 -16.15 -4.05 8.54
N ALA A 93 -15.58 -4.05 7.33
CA ALA A 93 -14.45 -4.91 6.99
C ALA A 93 -13.25 -4.67 7.92
N THR A 94 -12.44 -5.71 8.12
CA THR A 94 -11.29 -5.60 9.02
C THR A 94 -10.26 -4.59 8.49
N PRO A 95 -9.50 -3.94 9.39
CA PRO A 95 -8.40 -3.06 8.98
C PRO A 95 -7.38 -3.78 8.10
N THR A 96 -7.16 -5.08 8.31
CA THR A 96 -6.27 -5.91 7.46
C THR A 96 -6.79 -5.99 6.04
N MET A 97 -8.10 -6.26 5.85
CA MET A 97 -8.73 -6.30 4.53
C MET A 97 -8.63 -4.94 3.82
N LEU A 98 -9.02 -3.85 4.51
CA LEU A 98 -9.04 -2.49 3.94
C LEU A 98 -7.64 -1.90 3.68
N ASN A 99 -6.59 -2.46 4.28
CA ASN A 99 -5.20 -2.04 4.07
C ASN A 99 -4.39 -2.98 3.18
N SER A 100 -4.95 -4.13 2.79
CA SER A 100 -4.33 -5.06 1.84
C SER A 100 -4.02 -4.38 0.51
N LEU A 101 -2.96 -4.83 -0.16
CA LEU A 101 -2.61 -4.31 -1.48
C LEU A 101 -3.75 -4.58 -2.48
N MET A 102 -4.33 -5.79 -2.48
CA MET A 102 -5.43 -6.13 -3.37
C MET A 102 -6.60 -5.14 -3.27
N TYR A 103 -7.08 -4.86 -2.06
CA TYR A 103 -8.15 -3.88 -1.86
C TYR A 103 -7.77 -2.52 -2.44
N LYS A 104 -6.57 -2.05 -2.13
CA LYS A 104 -6.09 -0.74 -2.60
C LYS A 104 -5.99 -0.69 -4.13
N LEU A 105 -5.49 -1.72 -4.79
CA LEU A 105 -5.35 -1.74 -6.25
C LEU A 105 -6.70 -1.85 -6.96
N CYS A 106 -7.66 -2.61 -6.43
CA CYS A 106 -8.97 -2.72 -7.06
C CYS A 106 -9.81 -1.44 -6.90
N TYR A 107 -9.83 -0.86 -5.69
CA TYR A 107 -10.70 0.27 -5.35
C TYR A 107 -10.04 1.65 -5.45
N TYR A 108 -8.81 1.74 -5.99
CA TYR A 108 -8.15 3.03 -6.18
C TYR A 108 -9.03 3.96 -7.01
N ARG A 109 -9.37 5.13 -6.47
CA ARG A 109 -10.21 6.16 -7.12
C ARG A 109 -11.62 5.67 -7.50
N PHE A 110 -12.10 4.55 -6.96
CA PHE A 110 -13.39 3.99 -7.34
C PHE A 110 -14.58 4.90 -7.03
N VAL A 111 -14.47 5.70 -5.97
CA VAL A 111 -15.48 6.70 -5.59
C VAL A 111 -15.64 7.79 -6.65
N GLU A 112 -14.65 8.01 -7.53
CA GLU A 112 -14.75 8.98 -8.62
C GLU A 112 -15.69 8.53 -9.75
N THR A 113 -16.14 7.27 -9.75
CA THR A 113 -17.04 6.74 -10.79
C THR A 113 -18.49 7.18 -10.61
N ASP A 114 -19.03 7.07 -9.40
CA ASP A 114 -20.44 7.32 -9.07
C ASP A 114 -20.62 8.22 -7.82
N GLY A 115 -19.53 8.69 -7.22
CA GLY A 115 -19.51 9.52 -6.01
C GLY A 115 -19.64 8.77 -4.69
N LYS A 116 -20.04 7.48 -4.72
CA LYS A 116 -20.27 6.66 -3.52
C LYS A 116 -19.25 5.52 -3.40
N GLY A 117 -18.80 4.99 -4.53
CA GLY A 117 -17.99 3.78 -4.63
C GLY A 117 -18.82 2.54 -4.36
N TYR A 118 -19.96 2.39 -5.06
CA TYR A 118 -20.83 1.23 -4.87
C TYR A 118 -20.36 0.04 -5.73
N ASP A 119 -19.99 -1.07 -5.08
CA ASP A 119 -19.61 -2.31 -5.78
C ASP A 119 -20.86 -3.10 -6.18
N ARG A 120 -21.09 -3.26 -7.49
CA ARG A 120 -22.25 -3.98 -8.04
C ARG A 120 -22.20 -5.49 -7.85
N VAL A 121 -21.01 -6.08 -7.76
CA VAL A 121 -20.85 -7.52 -7.51
C VAL A 121 -21.25 -7.84 -6.08
N ARG A 122 -20.76 -7.05 -5.12
CA ARG A 122 -20.92 -7.29 -3.68
C ARG A 122 -22.13 -6.57 -3.09
N ARG A 123 -22.76 -5.70 -3.88
CA ARG A 123 -23.95 -4.93 -3.55
C ARG A 123 -23.78 -4.11 -2.27
N THR A 124 -22.59 -3.53 -2.10
CA THR A 124 -22.27 -2.72 -0.92
C THR A 124 -21.40 -1.53 -1.28
N GLU A 125 -21.46 -0.50 -0.44
CA GLU A 125 -20.58 0.66 -0.55
C GLU A 125 -19.21 0.32 0.07
N ILE A 126 -18.13 0.72 -0.59
CA ILE A 126 -16.79 0.42 -0.10
C ILE A 126 -16.48 1.12 1.23
N GLY A 127 -15.80 0.42 2.14
CA GLY A 127 -15.46 0.95 3.46
C GLY A 127 -14.44 2.08 3.43
N LYS A 128 -13.36 1.92 2.66
CA LYS A 128 -12.28 2.89 2.60
C LYS A 128 -12.28 3.61 1.26
N LYS A 129 -12.97 4.76 1.23
CA LYS A 129 -13.22 5.56 0.03
C LYS A 129 -11.99 6.31 -0.48
N TYR A 130 -11.25 6.96 0.42
CA TYR A 130 -10.16 7.85 0.04
C TYR A 130 -8.82 7.34 0.56
N PHE A 131 -7.92 7.01 -0.36
CA PHE A 131 -6.55 6.65 -0.05
C PHE A 131 -5.64 6.93 -1.26
N LYS A 132 -4.34 7.03 -1.01
CA LYS A 132 -3.32 7.27 -2.05
C LYS A 132 -2.38 6.08 -2.13
N LEU A 133 -1.93 5.77 -3.34
CA LEU A 133 -0.88 4.81 -3.60
C LEU A 133 0.49 5.51 -3.55
N THR A 134 1.32 5.06 -2.62
CA THR A 134 2.65 5.61 -2.34
C THR A 134 3.75 4.90 -3.13
N HIS A 135 3.63 3.58 -3.33
CA HIS A 135 4.63 2.71 -3.96
C HIS A 135 4.22 2.19 -5.33
N PHE A 136 2.96 2.38 -5.71
CA PHE A 136 2.39 1.99 -7.00
C PHE A 136 1.83 3.23 -7.71
N GLU A 137 1.84 3.21 -9.03
CA GLU A 137 1.19 4.20 -9.90
C GLU A 137 0.23 3.50 -10.86
N GLU A 138 -0.99 4.01 -10.99
CA GLU A 138 -1.93 3.57 -12.02
C GLU A 138 -1.41 4.02 -13.39
N VAL A 139 -1.20 3.09 -14.31
CA VAL A 139 -0.71 3.40 -15.67
C VAL A 139 -1.78 3.19 -16.74
N PHE A 140 -2.74 2.29 -16.49
CA PHE A 140 -3.83 2.02 -17.41
C PHE A 140 -5.02 1.42 -16.67
N THR A 141 -6.22 1.87 -17.00
CA THR A 141 -7.48 1.27 -16.57
C THR A 141 -8.41 1.20 -17.78
N THR A 142 -8.99 0.03 -18.01
CA THR A 142 -9.94 -0.18 -19.11
C THR A 142 -11.19 0.69 -18.96
N HIS A 143 -11.89 0.95 -20.06
CA HIS A 143 -13.07 1.83 -20.07
C HIS A 143 -14.14 1.44 -19.04
N HIS A 144 -14.40 0.13 -18.91
CA HIS A 144 -15.34 -0.42 -17.94
C HIS A 144 -14.68 -0.93 -16.64
N TRP A 145 -13.43 -0.52 -16.40
CA TRP A 145 -12.65 -0.81 -15.19
C TRP A 145 -12.42 -2.29 -14.88
N MET A 146 -12.63 -3.16 -15.88
CA MET A 146 -12.48 -4.61 -15.75
C MET A 146 -11.04 -5.04 -15.51
N VAL A 147 -10.09 -4.37 -16.17
CA VAL A 147 -8.65 -4.59 -15.98
C VAL A 147 -7.99 -3.27 -15.60
N ARG A 148 -7.14 -3.33 -14.57
CA ARG A 148 -6.33 -2.22 -14.08
C ARG A 148 -4.87 -2.64 -14.03
N LEU A 149 -4.00 -1.77 -14.52
CA LEU A 149 -2.56 -1.98 -14.59
C LEU A 149 -1.86 -0.92 -13.76
N TYR A 150 -1.01 -1.39 -12.85
CA TYR A 150 -0.21 -0.58 -11.96
C TYR A 150 1.26 -0.83 -12.23
N LYS A 151 2.07 0.22 -12.13
CA LYS A 151 3.52 0.14 -12.20
C LYS A 151 4.11 0.36 -10.81
N LEU A 152 5.18 -0.39 -10.51
CA LEU A 152 5.94 -0.20 -9.28
C LEU A 152 6.81 1.06 -9.39
N LYS A 153 6.74 1.91 -8.37
CA LYS A 153 7.62 3.07 -8.28
C LYS A 153 9.04 2.63 -7.89
N PRO A 154 10.07 3.26 -8.44
CA PRO A 154 11.45 2.97 -8.06
C PRO A 154 11.70 3.34 -6.59
N PRO A 155 12.70 2.71 -5.95
CA PRO A 155 13.11 3.08 -4.60
C PRO A 155 13.44 4.57 -4.55
N LYS A 156 12.98 5.26 -3.50
CA LYS A 156 13.32 6.68 -3.31
C LYS A 156 14.83 6.80 -3.13
N ASN A 157 15.47 7.52 -4.06
CA ASN A 157 16.91 7.71 -4.03
C ASN A 157 17.28 8.57 -2.81
N ARG A 158 17.79 7.94 -1.73
CA ARG A 158 18.02 8.60 -0.44
C ARG A 158 19.39 9.28 -0.42
N VAL A 159 19.56 10.38 -1.15
CA VAL A 159 20.64 11.35 -0.84
C VAL A 159 20.10 12.40 0.14
N ARG A 160 19.57 11.95 1.27
CA ARG A 160 19.17 12.86 2.35
C ARG A 160 20.39 13.08 3.25
N GLY A 161 21.33 13.88 2.74
CA GLY A 161 22.43 14.40 3.54
C GLY A 161 21.83 15.05 4.78
N LYS A 162 22.06 14.46 5.96
CA LYS A 162 21.78 15.13 7.22
C LYS A 162 22.73 16.33 7.27
N THR A 163 22.32 17.50 6.82
CA THR A 163 22.97 18.74 7.21
C THR A 163 22.77 18.85 8.72
N LYS A 164 23.76 18.38 9.47
CA LYS A 164 23.93 18.73 10.88
C LYS A 164 24.01 20.25 10.90
N LYS A 165 22.91 20.94 11.25
CA LYS A 165 22.99 22.32 11.71
C LYS A 165 23.80 22.28 13.01
N SER A 166 25.10 22.51 12.91
CA SER A 166 25.94 22.82 14.05
C SER A 166 25.38 24.10 14.67
N LYS A 167 24.72 23.98 15.83
CA LYS A 167 24.46 25.15 16.68
C LYS A 167 25.83 25.65 17.16
N ALA A 168 26.35 26.68 16.51
CA ALA A 168 27.47 27.45 17.05
C ALA A 168 27.01 28.11 18.37
N LYS A 169 27.54 27.66 19.52
CA LYS A 169 27.40 28.36 20.79
C LYS A 169 28.23 29.65 20.69
N ALA A 170 27.58 30.80 20.59
CA ALA A 170 28.23 32.08 20.85
C ALA A 170 28.64 32.12 22.33
N LYS A 171 29.94 32.04 22.61
CA LYS A 171 30.50 32.37 23.93
C LYS A 171 30.67 33.88 23.97
N THR A 172 29.77 34.57 24.66
CA THR A 172 29.96 35.98 25.03
C THR A 172 31.07 36.04 26.06
N ALA A 173 32.23 36.58 25.69
CA ALA A 173 33.32 36.86 26.61
C ALA A 173 32.99 38.17 27.36
N THR A 174 32.61 38.07 28.63
CA THR A 174 32.47 39.24 29.51
C THR A 174 33.80 39.50 30.20
N THR A 175 34.58 40.41 29.63
CA THR A 175 35.83 40.90 30.22
C THR A 175 35.50 41.79 31.42
N LYS A 176 35.76 41.30 32.64
CA LYS A 176 35.80 42.14 33.85
C LYS A 176 36.95 43.14 33.72
N LYS A 177 36.64 44.45 33.77
CA LYS A 177 37.60 45.50 34.13
C LYS A 177 37.15 46.19 35.41
N THR A 178 38.07 46.23 36.35
CA THR A 178 37.97 46.75 37.72
C THR A 178 38.41 48.22 37.80
N GLY A 179 37.65 49.02 38.57
CA GLY A 179 38.14 50.21 39.29
C GLY A 179 37.54 51.57 38.88
N PRO A 180 37.56 52.62 39.74
CA PRO A 180 37.47 52.65 41.20
C PRO A 180 36.23 53.42 41.72
N LYS A 181 35.93 53.25 43.01
CA LYS A 181 34.87 53.95 43.76
C LYS A 181 35.04 55.49 43.70
N LYS A 182 33.93 56.22 43.49
CA LYS A 182 33.71 57.57 44.05
C LYS A 182 32.30 57.65 44.65
N ASN A 183 32.23 58.31 45.79
CA ASN A 183 31.13 58.38 46.76
C ASN A 183 30.13 59.53 46.40
N PRO A 184 29.03 59.76 47.15
CA PRO A 184 27.69 59.72 46.59
C PRO A 184 26.88 60.97 46.98
N TRP A 185 26.95 62.07 46.24
CA TRP A 185 26.02 63.22 46.35
C TRP A 185 26.11 64.05 45.06
N GLN A 186 25.30 63.70 44.06
CA GLN A 186 24.83 64.55 42.97
C GLN A 186 23.60 63.91 42.34
#